data_AF-A0A328PB23-F1
#
_entry.id   AF-A0A328PB23-F1
#
_cell.length_a   1.000
_cell.length_b   1.000
_cell.length_c   1.000
_cell.angle_alpha   90.00
_cell.angle_beta   90.00
_cell.angle_gamma   90.00
#
_symmetry.space_group_name_H-M   'P 1'
#
loop_
_entity.id
_entity.type
_entity.pdbx_description
1 polymer ?
#
loop_
_entity_poly.entity_id
_entity_poly.type
_entity_poly.pdbx_seq_one_letter_code
_entity_poly.pdbx_strand_id
1 'polypeptide(L)' 'MCSLCGRVAFLHTCRLCGALVCSDCYVPELGVCRICAGKLRRRKSKGAF' A
#
# COMPACT_ATOMS: atom_id res chain seq x y z
N MET A 1 3.37 -10.20 -10.36
CA MET A 1 2.20 -10.66 -9.56
C MET A 1 2.00 -9.73 -8.37
N CYS A 2 0.76 -9.59 -7.87
CA CYS A 2 0.47 -8.79 -6.69
C CYS A 2 1.11 -9.42 -5.44
N SER A 3 1.91 -8.65 -4.70
CA SER A 3 2.57 -9.13 -3.48
C SER A 3 1.61 -9.43 -2.31
N LEU A 4 0.32 -9.06 -2.42
CA LEU A 4 -0.68 -9.27 -1.38
C LEU A 4 -1.63 -10.43 -1.67
N CYS A 5 -2.15 -10.53 -2.89
CA CYS A 5 -3.13 -11.55 -3.25
C CYS A 5 -2.67 -12.51 -4.36
N GLY A 6 -1.47 -12.34 -4.90
CA GLY A 6 -0.91 -13.21 -5.94
C GLY A 6 -1.51 -13.02 -7.34
N ARG A 7 -2.54 -12.18 -7.52
CA ARG A 7 -3.15 -11.95 -8.84
C ARG A 7 -2.18 -11.29 -9.82
N VAL A 8 -2.22 -11.73 -11.09
CA VAL A 8 -1.51 -11.10 -12.21
C VAL A 8 -2.46 -10.09 -12.83
N ALA A 9 -2.37 -8.84 -12.38
CA ALA A 9 -3.18 -7.71 -12.86
C ALA A 9 -2.29 -6.46 -12.93
N PHE A 10 -2.83 -5.32 -13.35
CA PHE A 10 -2.12 -4.03 -13.29
C PHE A 10 -1.63 -3.78 -11.86
N LEU A 11 -0.31 -3.70 -11.72
CA LEU A 11 0.36 -3.49 -10.44
C LEU A 11 0.68 -2.01 -10.25
N HIS A 12 0.37 -1.52 -9.06
CA HIS A 12 0.71 -0.20 -8.56
C HIS A 12 1.78 -0.31 -7.48
N THR A 13 2.69 0.66 -7.44
CA THR A 13 3.75 0.71 -6.44
C THR A 13 3.26 1.45 -5.21
N CYS A 14 3.29 0.80 -4.05
CA CYS A 14 3.01 1.44 -2.78
C CYS A 14 4.12 2.45 -2.43
N ARG A 15 3.81 3.74 -2.33
CA ARG A 15 4.82 4.77 -2.01
C ARG A 15 5.42 4.68 -0.59
N LEU A 16 4.81 3.88 0.29
CA LEU A 16 5.27 3.71 1.68
C LEU A 16 6.24 2.54 1.86
N CYS A 17 5.97 1.40 1.22
CA CYS A 17 6.79 0.20 1.39
C CYS A 17 7.44 -0.29 0.09
N GLY A 18 7.17 0.35 -1.05
CA GLY A 18 7.68 -0.05 -2.36
C GLY A 18 7.04 -1.31 -2.96
N ALA A 19 6.09 -1.95 -2.27
CA ALA A 19 5.48 -3.20 -2.75
C ALA A 19 4.58 -2.98 -3.99
N LEU A 20 4.65 -3.92 -4.93
CA LEU A 20 3.79 -3.95 -6.13
C LEU A 20 2.47 -4.67 -5.83
N VAL A 21 1.36 -3.95 -5.91
CA VAL A 21 0.03 -4.44 -5.54
C VAL A 21 -0.98 -4.19 -6.64
N CYS A 22 -1.93 -5.10 -6.85
CA CYS A 22 -2.98 -4.87 -7.84
C CYS A 22 -3.90 -3.71 -7.44
N SER A 23 -4.65 -3.15 -8.39
CA SER A 23 -5.61 -2.04 -8.15
C SER A 23 -6.59 -2.31 -6.99
N ASP A 24 -6.99 -3.57 -6.79
CA ASP A 24 -7.89 -4.00 -5.69
C ASP A 24 -7.21 -3.91 -4.31
N CYS A 25 -5.89 -4.11 -4.27
CA CYS A 25 -5.09 -4.03 -3.05
C CYS A 25 -4.41 -2.66 -2.88
N TYR A 26 -4.51 -1.79 -3.89
CA TYR A 26 -3.99 -0.43 -3.90
C TYR A 26 -5.08 0.55 -3.46
N VAL A 27 -4.71 1.50 -2.61
CA VAL A 27 -5.60 2.57 -2.14
C VAL A 27 -5.19 3.85 -2.85
N PRO A 28 -5.85 4.22 -3.96
CA PRO A 28 -5.44 5.37 -4.78
C PRO A 28 -5.56 6.70 -4.02
N GLU A 29 -6.54 6.83 -3.12
CA GLU A 29 -6.73 8.01 -2.28
C GLU A 29 -5.49 8.36 -1.43
N LEU A 30 -4.74 7.34 -1.02
CA LEU A 30 -3.54 7.50 -0.18
C LEU A 30 -2.23 7.21 -0.94
N GLY A 31 -2.33 6.67 -2.16
CA GLY A 31 -1.20 6.23 -2.97
C GLY A 31 -0.41 5.03 -2.40
N VAL A 32 -1.06 4.19 -1.59
CA VAL A 32 -0.41 3.11 -0.83
C VAL A 32 -1.20 1.81 -0.88
N CYS A 33 -0.62 0.68 -0.51
CA CYS A 33 -1.36 -0.58 -0.38
C CYS A 33 -2.30 -0.57 0.84
N ARG A 34 -3.35 -1.41 0.82
CA ARG A 34 -4.33 -1.55 1.90
C ARG A 34 -3.72 -1.84 3.28
N ILE A 35 -2.58 -2.53 3.33
CA ILE A 35 -1.85 -2.78 4.59
C ILE A 35 -1.27 -1.47 5.16
N CYS A 36 -0.58 -0.69 4.33
CA CYS A 36 -0.01 0.59 4.74
C CYS A 36 -1.10 1.62 5.03
N ALA A 37 -2.21 1.61 4.28
CA ALA A 37 -3.39 2.42 4.58
C ALA A 37 -3.93 2.13 5.99
N GLY A 38 -4.01 0.85 6.39
CA GLY A 38 -4.38 0.46 7.74
C GLY A 38 -3.40 0.95 8.82
N LYS A 39 -2.10 1.01 8.52
CA LYS A 39 -1.07 1.52 9.43
C LYS A 39 -1.13 3.05 9.58
N LEU A 40 -1.48 3.78 8.52
CA LEU A 40 -1.63 5.24 8.55
C LEU A 40 -2.75 5.68 9.51
N ARG A 41 -3.86 4.95 9.55
CA ARG A 41 -4.96 5.23 10.49
C ARG A 41 -4.57 5.13 11.97
N ARG A 42 -3.43 4.49 12.29
CA ARG A 42 -2.91 4.37 13.66
C ARG A 42 -1.70 5.26 13.95
N ARG A 43 -1.25 6.07 13.00
CA ARG A 43 -0.04 6.91 13.15
C ARG A 43 -0.37 8.39 13.17
N LYS A 44 -0.92 8.83 14.31
CA LYS A 44 -0.77 10.21 14.79
C LYS A 44 0.29 10.26 15.91
N SER A 45 1.42 9.54 15.74
CA SER A 45 2.65 9.71 16.54
C SER A 45 3.80 8.85 15.99
N LYS A 46 5.01 9.43 15.94
CA LYS A 46 6.36 8.85 15.76
C LYS A 46 6.95 8.62 14.36
N GLY A 47 7.96 9.45 14.07
CA GLY A 47 8.93 9.40 12.97
C GLY A 47 9.16 10.83 12.47
N ALA A 48 9.82 11.74 13.21
CA ALA A 48 11.23 11.68 13.61
C ALA A 48 12.15 11.44 12.40
N PHE A 49 12.45 12.54 11.71
CA PHE A 49 13.75 12.82 11.12
C PHE A 49 14.01 14.32 11.28
#